data_AF-A0A969DUC5-F1
#
_entry.id   AF-A0A969DUC5-F1
#
_cell.length_a   1.000
_cell.length_b   1.000
_cell.length_c   1.000
_cell.angle_alpha   90.00
_cell.angle_beta   90.00
_cell.angle_gamma   90.00
#
_symmetry.space_group_name_H-M   'P 1'
#
loop_
_entity.id
_entity.type
_entity.pdbx_description
1 polymer ?
#
loop_
_entity_poly.entity_id
_entity_poly.type
_entity_poly.pdbx_seq_one_letter_code
_entity_poly.pdbx_strand_id
1 'polypeptide(L)'
;MRQQLNLTDWAGLLPPTLRDKDRFLRLFTLVAWFTRMDGYWNQLPNQLREKIAFYRRNRWLILRLQQVHDLVRITGRLLRRSGLSDQSHACWKEQVAHYFTSQRVVTRQAKQFVAGIEKYFMAHQLQYMGSVTGLLCCTEVLESTFGKYKNKGGMRAISSDVLAIALYQQKISVLSVRQAMEAVSMEELNEWRIKHVCHNKYGLRKQLDQELKAPG
;
A
#
# COMPACT_ATOMS: atom_id res chain seq x y z
N MET A 1 -8.94 0.87 -35.50
CA MET A 1 -7.70 0.54 -34.75
C MET A 1 -7.76 -0.82 -34.04
N ARG A 2 -8.58 -1.03 -33.00
CA ARG A 2 -8.62 -2.33 -32.28
C ARG A 2 -8.92 -3.52 -33.19
N GLN A 3 -9.98 -3.42 -34.00
CA GLN A 3 -10.32 -4.45 -34.98
C GLN A 3 -9.23 -4.70 -36.04
N GLN A 4 -8.38 -3.71 -36.31
CA GLN A 4 -7.31 -3.79 -37.32
C GLN A 4 -5.99 -4.37 -36.78
N LEU A 5 -5.80 -4.42 -35.46
CA LEU A 5 -4.56 -4.87 -34.83
C LEU A 5 -4.74 -6.13 -33.97
N ASN A 6 -5.98 -6.48 -33.60
CA ASN A 6 -6.28 -7.62 -32.70
C ASN A 6 -5.84 -8.99 -33.25
N LEU A 7 -5.74 -9.14 -34.58
CA LEU A 7 -5.35 -10.38 -35.25
C LEU A 7 -3.96 -10.27 -35.91
N THR A 8 -3.12 -9.38 -35.38
CA THR A 8 -1.75 -9.18 -35.85
C THR A 8 -0.77 -9.38 -34.70
N ASP A 9 0.52 -9.60 -35.02
CA ASP A 9 1.61 -9.68 -34.04
C ASP A 9 1.75 -8.43 -33.16
N TRP A 10 1.07 -7.34 -33.55
CA TRP A 10 1.08 -6.04 -32.89
C TRP A 10 -0.07 -5.83 -31.91
N ALA A 11 -0.88 -6.85 -31.63
CA ALA A 11 -2.00 -6.77 -30.68
C ALA A 11 -1.56 -6.29 -29.28
N GLY A 12 -0.32 -6.64 -28.86
CA GLY A 12 0.25 -6.21 -27.58
C GLY A 12 0.50 -4.70 -27.43
N LEU A 13 0.47 -3.95 -28.53
CA LEU A 13 0.59 -2.49 -28.54
C LEU A 13 -0.74 -1.77 -28.29
N LEU A 14 -1.86 -2.49 -28.35
CA LEU A 14 -3.17 -1.88 -28.16
C LEU A 14 -3.34 -1.33 -26.74
N PRO A 15 -4.06 -0.19 -26.60
CA PRO A 15 -4.41 0.31 -25.28
C PRO A 15 -5.26 -0.73 -24.53
N PRO A 16 -5.06 -0.87 -23.22
CA PRO A 16 -5.74 -1.87 -22.41
C PRO A 16 -7.25 -1.67 -22.42
N THR A 17 -8.02 -2.76 -22.29
CA THR A 17 -9.48 -2.68 -22.20
C THR A 17 -9.88 -2.16 -20.84
N LEU A 18 -10.59 -1.03 -20.84
CA LEU A 18 -10.98 -0.35 -19.62
C LEU A 18 -12.36 -0.84 -19.15
N ARG A 19 -12.45 -1.47 -17.98
CA ARG A 19 -13.75 -1.89 -17.39
C ARG A 19 -14.54 -0.68 -16.89
N ASP A 20 -15.85 -0.65 -17.12
CA ASP A 20 -16.70 0.53 -16.84
C ASP A 20 -16.83 0.93 -15.38
N LYS A 21 -16.69 -0.03 -14.47
CA LYS A 21 -16.84 0.19 -13.03
C LYS A 21 -15.57 0.72 -12.33
N ASP A 22 -14.40 0.64 -12.97
CA ASP A 22 -13.09 0.86 -12.32
C ASP A 22 -12.42 2.18 -12.72
N ARG A 23 -13.15 3.29 -12.65
CA ARG A 23 -12.71 4.60 -13.20
C ARG A 23 -11.36 5.09 -12.65
N PHE A 24 -11.07 4.85 -11.37
CA PHE A 24 -9.78 5.22 -10.76
C PHE A 24 -8.64 4.28 -11.16
N LEU A 25 -8.86 2.96 -11.16
CA LEU A 25 -7.84 1.97 -11.54
C LEU A 25 -7.43 2.08 -13.02
N ARG A 26 -8.33 2.63 -13.87
CA ARG A 26 -8.01 2.98 -15.26
C ARG A 26 -6.81 3.93 -15.35
N LEU A 27 -6.60 4.82 -14.37
CA LEU A 27 -5.47 5.74 -14.34
C LEU A 27 -4.13 4.99 -14.39
N PHE A 28 -3.93 4.04 -13.47
CA PHE A 28 -2.71 3.24 -13.38
C PHE A 28 -2.50 2.40 -14.65
N THR A 29 -3.57 1.80 -15.14
CA THR A 29 -3.55 0.96 -16.34
C THR A 29 -3.14 1.76 -17.58
N LEU A 30 -3.69 2.97 -17.74
CA LEU A 30 -3.38 3.86 -18.86
C LEU A 30 -1.97 4.44 -18.76
N VAL A 31 -1.56 4.91 -17.58
CA VAL A 31 -0.22 5.48 -17.38
C VAL A 31 0.86 4.43 -17.64
N ALA A 32 0.71 3.21 -17.13
CA ALA A 32 1.62 2.11 -17.42
C ALA A 32 1.70 1.78 -18.92
N TRP A 33 0.57 1.85 -19.64
CA TRP A 33 0.55 1.68 -21.08
C TRP A 33 1.30 2.81 -21.80
N PHE A 34 1.05 4.08 -21.45
CA PHE A 34 1.75 5.23 -22.07
C PHE A 34 3.26 5.13 -21.87
N THR A 35 3.73 4.88 -20.64
CA THR A 35 5.16 4.75 -20.34
C THR A 35 5.83 3.64 -21.15
N ARG A 36 5.14 2.50 -21.29
CA ARG A 36 5.63 1.39 -22.11
C ARG A 36 5.68 1.76 -23.60
N MET A 37 4.65 2.41 -24.13
CA MET A 37 4.63 2.85 -25.53
C MET A 37 5.72 3.89 -25.83
N ASP A 38 5.96 4.83 -24.92
CA ASP A 38 7.02 5.82 -25.05
C ASP A 38 8.42 5.16 -25.04
N GLY A 39 8.61 4.11 -24.24
CA GLY A 39 9.86 3.33 -24.21
C GLY A 39 10.15 2.59 -25.53
N TYR A 40 9.12 2.06 -26.19
CA TYR A 40 9.29 1.37 -27.48
C TYR A 40 9.26 2.30 -28.70
N TRP A 41 8.86 3.57 -28.54
CA TRP A 41 8.50 4.44 -29.66
C TRP A 41 9.54 4.49 -30.78
N ASN A 42 10.83 4.60 -30.43
CA ASN A 42 11.92 4.72 -31.40
C ASN A 42 12.24 3.39 -32.11
N GLN A 43 11.86 2.25 -31.52
CA GLN A 43 12.07 0.91 -32.05
C GLN A 43 10.92 0.45 -32.94
N LEU A 44 9.79 1.17 -32.92
CA LEU A 44 8.61 0.79 -33.69
C LEU A 44 8.76 1.15 -35.18
N PRO A 45 8.33 0.27 -36.11
CA PRO A 45 8.21 0.59 -37.53
C PRO A 45 7.32 1.81 -37.80
N ASN A 46 7.62 2.58 -38.85
CA ASN A 46 6.89 3.81 -39.20
C ASN A 46 5.38 3.59 -39.35
N GLN A 47 4.97 2.53 -40.05
CA GLN A 47 3.56 2.18 -40.26
C GLN A 47 2.80 1.95 -38.95
N LEU A 48 3.47 1.42 -37.91
CA LEU A 48 2.87 1.22 -36.60
C LEU A 48 2.80 2.52 -35.82
N ARG A 49 3.88 3.31 -35.85
CA ARG A 49 3.90 4.64 -35.23
C ARG A 49 2.73 5.50 -35.71
N GLU A 50 2.40 5.47 -37.00
CA GLU A 50 1.24 6.18 -37.55
C GLU A 50 -0.08 5.71 -36.91
N LYS A 51 -0.28 4.40 -36.77
CA LYS A 51 -1.49 3.82 -36.17
C LYS A 51 -1.65 4.16 -34.69
N ILE A 52 -0.54 4.22 -33.93
CA ILE A 52 -0.57 4.54 -32.49
C ILE A 52 -0.33 6.02 -32.18
N ALA A 53 0.01 6.86 -33.16
CA ALA A 53 0.36 8.28 -32.93
C ALA A 53 -0.75 9.09 -32.24
N PHE A 54 -2.01 8.63 -32.31
CA PHE A 54 -3.16 9.30 -31.69
C PHE A 54 -2.95 9.59 -30.20
N TYR A 55 -2.30 8.71 -29.43
CA TYR A 55 -2.10 8.95 -27.99
C TYR A 55 -1.14 10.14 -27.80
N ARG A 56 -0.04 10.19 -28.57
CA ARG A 56 0.93 11.30 -28.53
C ARG A 56 0.39 12.62 -29.07
N ARG A 57 -0.77 12.65 -29.74
CA ARG A 57 -1.48 13.90 -30.07
C ARG A 57 -2.10 14.53 -28.82
N ASN A 58 -2.47 13.71 -27.84
CA ASN A 58 -3.11 14.13 -26.59
C ASN A 58 -2.09 14.28 -25.44
N ARG A 59 -0.94 14.91 -25.69
CA ARG A 59 0.17 15.04 -24.71
C ARG A 59 -0.28 15.65 -23.38
N TRP A 60 -1.19 16.63 -23.42
CA TRP A 60 -1.72 17.27 -22.22
C TRP A 60 -2.58 16.34 -21.35
N LEU A 61 -3.31 15.42 -21.98
CA LEU A 61 -4.06 14.41 -21.24
C LEU A 61 -3.10 13.42 -20.57
N ILE A 62 -2.09 12.96 -21.31
CA ILE A 62 -1.08 12.03 -20.79
C ILE A 62 -0.33 12.65 -19.61
N LEU A 63 0.16 13.88 -19.76
CA LEU A 63 0.87 14.60 -18.70
C LEU A 63 0.00 14.72 -17.44
N ARG A 64 -1.28 15.08 -17.60
CA ARG A 64 -2.22 15.18 -16.48
C ARG A 64 -2.40 13.86 -15.76
N LEU A 65 -2.60 12.77 -16.51
CA LEU A 65 -2.78 11.43 -15.95
C LEU A 65 -1.50 10.97 -15.23
N GLN A 66 -0.33 11.17 -15.84
CA GLN A 66 0.97 10.85 -15.23
C GLN A 66 1.18 11.61 -13.92
N GLN A 67 0.92 12.92 -13.90
CA GLN A 67 1.13 13.71 -12.69
C GLN A 67 0.22 13.30 -11.54
N VAL A 68 -1.08 13.09 -11.81
CA VAL A 68 -2.01 12.61 -10.78
C VAL A 68 -1.61 11.22 -10.31
N HIS A 69 -1.22 10.33 -11.23
CA HIS A 69 -0.74 8.99 -10.89
C HIS A 69 0.48 9.02 -9.95
N ASP A 70 1.49 9.83 -10.27
CA ASP A 70 2.72 9.89 -9.49
C ASP A 70 2.46 10.48 -8.10
N LEU A 71 1.65 11.53 -8.01
CA LEU A 71 1.21 12.12 -6.74
C LEU A 71 0.44 11.10 -5.89
N VAL A 72 -0.49 10.33 -6.48
CA VAL A 72 -1.18 9.23 -5.78
C VAL A 72 -0.17 8.20 -5.26
N ARG A 73 0.86 7.85 -6.04
CA ARG A 73 1.91 6.91 -5.59
C ARG A 73 2.79 7.47 -4.49
N ILE A 74 3.11 8.76 -4.53
CA ILE A 74 3.88 9.45 -3.47
C ILE A 74 3.04 9.42 -2.18
N THR A 75 1.82 9.95 -2.22
CA THR A 75 0.91 10.00 -1.08
C THR A 75 0.64 8.60 -0.52
N GLY A 76 0.23 7.66 -1.37
CA GLY A 76 -0.14 6.32 -0.93
C GLY A 76 1.04 5.52 -0.35
N ARG A 77 2.26 5.67 -0.88
CA ARG A 77 3.44 4.99 -0.29
C ARG A 77 3.76 5.52 1.10
N LEU A 78 3.69 6.83 1.30
CA LEU A 78 3.98 7.45 2.58
C LEU A 78 2.92 7.11 3.62
N LEU A 79 1.64 7.34 3.30
CA LEU A 79 0.53 7.13 4.23
C LEU A 79 0.34 5.66 4.60
N ARG A 80 0.65 4.72 3.71
CA ARG A 80 0.62 3.29 4.04
C ARG A 80 1.67 2.88 5.07
N ARG A 81 2.81 3.58 5.11
CA ARG A 81 3.91 3.25 6.02
C ARG A 81 3.80 4.00 7.35
N SER A 82 3.39 5.26 7.29
CA SER A 82 3.50 6.18 8.41
C SER A 82 2.15 6.65 8.96
N GLY A 83 1.04 6.34 8.28
CA GLY A 83 -0.27 6.89 8.62
C GLY A 83 -0.31 8.41 8.51
N LEU A 84 -1.34 9.01 9.11
CA LEU A 84 -1.47 10.45 9.30
C LEU A 84 -0.78 10.88 10.59
N SER A 85 0.18 11.79 10.49
CA SER A 85 0.87 12.43 11.60
C SER A 85 1.49 13.75 11.13
N ASP A 86 1.94 14.60 12.05
CA ASP A 86 2.65 15.83 11.70
C ASP A 86 3.93 15.52 10.90
N GLN A 87 4.62 14.44 11.27
CA GLN A 87 5.82 13.99 10.58
C GLN A 87 5.51 13.52 9.15
N SER A 88 4.45 12.73 8.96
CA SER A 88 4.08 12.28 7.62
C SER A 88 3.56 13.45 6.77
N HIS A 89 2.87 14.43 7.36
CA HIS A 89 2.46 15.64 6.65
C HIS A 89 3.65 16.49 6.18
N ALA A 90 4.62 16.73 7.05
CA ALA A 90 5.84 17.46 6.69
C ALA A 90 6.63 16.74 5.59
N CYS A 91 6.87 15.44 5.75
CA CYS A 91 7.56 14.62 4.75
C CYS A 91 6.80 14.57 3.41
N TRP A 92 5.47 14.51 3.45
CA TRP A 92 4.65 14.56 2.26
C TRP A 92 4.82 15.88 1.50
N LYS A 93 4.76 17.02 2.20
CA LYS A 93 4.96 18.35 1.61
C LYS A 93 6.31 18.47 0.93
N GLU A 94 7.37 17.97 1.57
CA GLU A 94 8.71 17.96 0.98
C GLU A 94 8.78 17.10 -0.29
N GLN A 95 8.24 15.87 -0.27
CA GLN A 95 8.22 14.99 -1.44
C GLN A 95 7.43 15.58 -2.61
N VAL A 96 6.30 16.23 -2.33
CA VAL A 96 5.48 16.91 -3.35
C VAL A 96 6.20 18.14 -3.91
N ALA A 97 6.86 18.94 -3.05
CA ALA A 97 7.65 20.08 -3.49
C ALA A 97 8.80 19.64 -4.40
N HIS A 98 9.56 18.63 -3.98
CA HIS A 98 10.62 18.05 -4.80
C HIS A 98 10.08 17.52 -6.14
N TYR A 99 8.95 16.80 -6.10
CA TYR A 99 8.28 16.35 -7.31
C TYR A 99 7.95 17.53 -8.23
N PHE A 100 7.31 18.60 -7.74
CA PHE A 100 6.99 19.76 -8.57
C PHE A 100 8.21 20.46 -9.15
N THR A 101 9.31 20.58 -8.41
CA THR A 101 10.57 21.15 -8.93
C THR A 101 11.15 20.30 -10.07
N SER A 102 10.94 18.98 -10.05
CA SER A 102 11.35 18.09 -11.15
C SER A 102 10.48 18.19 -12.40
N GLN A 103 9.29 18.80 -12.32
CA GLN A 103 8.35 18.90 -13.43
C GLN A 103 8.54 20.20 -14.20
N ARG A 104 8.66 20.12 -15.53
CA ARG A 104 8.72 21.32 -16.40
C ARG A 104 7.43 22.13 -16.38
N VAL A 105 6.29 21.45 -16.28
CA VAL A 105 4.95 22.06 -16.27
C VAL A 105 4.09 21.31 -15.26
N VAL A 106 3.42 22.00 -14.36
CA VAL A 106 2.49 21.39 -13.39
C VAL A 106 1.04 21.67 -13.81
N THR A 107 0.26 20.60 -13.97
CA THR A 107 -1.14 20.68 -14.41
C THR A 107 -2.08 21.18 -13.31
N ARG A 108 -3.22 21.76 -13.70
CA ARG A 108 -4.27 22.18 -12.76
C ARG A 108 -4.75 21.01 -11.88
N GLN A 109 -4.90 19.82 -12.46
CA GLN A 109 -5.38 18.64 -11.75
C GLN A 109 -4.36 18.13 -10.72
N ALA A 110 -3.06 18.23 -11.02
CA ALA A 110 -2.01 17.94 -10.04
C ALA A 110 -2.10 18.90 -8.84
N LYS A 111 -2.28 20.20 -9.09
CA LYS A 111 -2.49 21.20 -8.02
C LYS A 111 -3.75 20.93 -7.21
N GLN A 112 -4.86 20.58 -7.88
CA GLN A 112 -6.12 20.24 -7.21
C GLN A 112 -5.99 18.98 -6.35
N PHE A 113 -5.25 17.97 -6.81
CA PHE A 113 -4.97 16.78 -6.03
C PHE A 113 -4.19 17.12 -4.75
N VAL A 114 -3.11 17.91 -4.87
CA VAL A 114 -2.31 18.36 -3.72
C VAL A 114 -3.16 19.15 -2.74
N ALA A 115 -3.95 20.12 -3.21
CA ALA A 115 -4.86 20.87 -2.35
C ALA A 115 -5.90 19.96 -1.65
N GLY A 116 -6.39 18.92 -2.33
CA GLY A 116 -7.29 17.94 -1.75
C GLY A 116 -6.65 17.12 -0.63
N ILE A 117 -5.40 16.67 -0.81
CA ILE A 117 -4.65 15.95 0.22
C ILE A 117 -4.28 16.87 1.39
N GLU A 118 -3.90 18.12 1.13
CA GLU A 118 -3.63 19.11 2.19
C GLU A 118 -4.89 19.32 3.05
N LYS A 119 -6.04 19.53 2.39
CA LYS A 119 -7.34 19.64 3.09
C LYS A 119 -7.65 18.38 3.89
N TYR A 120 -7.30 17.20 3.38
CA TYR A 120 -7.49 15.94 4.10
C TYR A 120 -6.65 15.86 5.37
N PHE A 121 -5.37 16.25 5.33
CA PHE A 121 -4.53 16.37 6.53
C PHE A 121 -5.13 17.35 7.54
N MET A 122 -5.48 18.56 7.11
CA MET A 122 -6.07 19.58 8.00
C MET A 122 -7.37 19.11 8.64
N ALA A 123 -8.24 18.41 7.90
CA ALA A 123 -9.51 17.92 8.41
C ALA A 123 -9.35 16.85 9.51
N HIS A 124 -8.25 16.09 9.50
CA HIS A 124 -7.99 15.03 10.48
C HIS A 124 -6.93 15.43 11.51
N GLN A 125 -6.46 16.69 11.48
CA GLN A 125 -5.35 17.16 12.29
C GLN A 125 -5.61 16.93 13.79
N LEU A 126 -6.80 17.27 14.28
CA LEU A 126 -7.18 17.04 15.69
C LEU A 126 -7.14 15.58 16.13
N GLN A 127 -7.25 14.63 15.20
CA GLN A 127 -7.31 13.19 15.50
C GLN A 127 -5.93 12.55 15.60
N TYR A 128 -4.90 13.14 14.99
CA TYR A 128 -3.53 12.64 15.06
C TYR A 128 -2.56 13.58 15.80
N MET A 129 -2.96 14.82 16.09
CA MET A 129 -2.18 15.72 16.94
C MET A 129 -2.01 15.11 18.34
N GLY A 130 -0.76 14.96 18.78
CA GLY A 130 -0.42 14.35 20.08
C GLY A 130 -0.40 12.83 20.10
N SER A 131 -0.73 12.15 19.00
CA SER A 131 -0.56 10.69 18.88
C SER A 131 0.89 10.35 18.57
N VAL A 132 1.52 9.56 19.44
CA VAL A 132 2.91 9.08 19.27
C VAL A 132 3.04 8.18 18.03
N THR A 133 1.97 7.50 17.61
CA THR A 133 2.00 6.46 16.57
C THR A 133 1.36 6.87 15.25
N GLY A 134 0.74 8.05 15.17
CA GLY A 134 -0.06 8.47 14.00
C GLY A 134 -1.35 7.66 13.83
N LEU A 135 -2.22 8.12 12.93
CA LEU A 135 -3.51 7.49 12.62
C LEU A 135 -3.42 6.65 11.35
N LEU A 136 -3.74 5.37 11.43
CA LEU A 136 -3.84 4.50 10.25
C LEU A 136 -5.04 4.93 9.39
N CYS A 137 -4.79 5.30 8.13
CA CYS A 137 -5.81 5.83 7.22
C CYS A 137 -6.07 4.94 5.98
N CYS A 138 -5.48 3.75 5.93
CA CYS A 138 -5.58 2.83 4.79
C CYS A 138 -6.02 1.44 5.26
N THR A 139 -7.20 0.98 4.85
CA THR A 139 -7.71 -0.36 5.17
C THR A 139 -6.81 -1.45 4.62
N GLU A 140 -6.12 -1.21 3.51
CA GLU A 140 -5.10 -2.13 2.93
C GLU A 140 -4.00 -2.47 3.95
N VAL A 141 -3.65 -1.54 4.84
CA VAL A 141 -2.65 -1.78 5.90
C VAL A 141 -3.21 -2.75 6.93
N LEU A 142 -4.49 -2.62 7.30
CA LEU A 142 -5.18 -3.56 8.19
C LEU A 142 -5.31 -4.93 7.50
N GLU A 143 -5.79 -4.96 6.26
CA GLU A 143 -5.96 -6.18 5.47
C GLU A 143 -4.64 -6.92 5.24
N SER A 144 -3.55 -6.21 4.94
CA SER A 144 -2.22 -6.78 4.79
C SER A 144 -1.70 -7.33 6.12
N THR A 145 -1.91 -6.61 7.22
CA THR A 145 -1.49 -7.02 8.57
C THR A 145 -2.23 -8.27 9.02
N PHE A 146 -3.55 -8.30 8.89
CA PHE A 146 -4.36 -9.48 9.18
C PHE A 146 -4.16 -10.61 8.17
N GLY A 147 -3.83 -10.28 6.91
CA GLY A 147 -3.45 -11.24 5.88
C GLY A 147 -2.15 -11.97 6.23
N LYS A 148 -1.11 -11.23 6.68
CA LYS A 148 0.14 -11.83 7.21
C LYS A 148 -0.13 -12.71 8.40
N TYR A 149 -0.97 -12.26 9.34
CA TYR A 149 -1.38 -13.07 10.49
C TYR A 149 -2.06 -14.38 10.05
N LYS A 150 -3.04 -14.30 9.15
CA LYS A 150 -3.75 -15.47 8.62
C LYS A 150 -2.83 -16.45 7.89
N ASN A 151 -1.83 -15.92 7.18
CA ASN A 151 -0.91 -16.71 6.34
C ASN A 151 0.39 -17.10 7.06
N LYS A 152 0.53 -16.83 8.37
CA LYS A 152 1.70 -17.21 9.19
C LYS A 152 2.01 -18.72 9.16
N GLY A 153 1.03 -19.54 8.77
CA GLY A 153 1.11 -20.99 8.85
C GLY A 153 0.92 -21.43 10.31
N GLY A 154 -0.15 -22.17 10.59
CA GLY A 154 -0.49 -22.55 11.96
C GLY A 154 -1.99 -22.78 12.18
N MET A 155 -2.37 -22.82 13.45
CA MET A 155 -3.72 -23.11 13.92
C MET A 155 -4.72 -22.05 13.45
N ARG A 156 -5.90 -22.44 12.96
CA ARG A 156 -6.97 -21.52 12.48
C ARG A 156 -7.68 -20.74 13.60
N ALA A 157 -7.16 -20.78 14.82
CA ALA A 157 -7.72 -20.10 15.99
C ALA A 157 -6.88 -18.86 16.33
N ILE A 158 -7.49 -17.87 16.98
CA ILE A 158 -6.75 -16.73 17.54
C ILE A 158 -5.92 -17.26 18.72
N SER A 159 -4.61 -17.38 18.53
CA SER A 159 -3.64 -17.78 19.55
C SER A 159 -2.93 -16.56 20.12
N SER A 160 -1.99 -16.75 21.05
CA SER A 160 -1.08 -15.69 21.52
C SER A 160 -0.24 -15.05 20.41
N ASP A 161 -0.20 -15.66 19.22
CA ASP A 161 0.45 -15.10 18.04
C ASP A 161 -0.12 -13.76 17.60
N VAL A 162 -1.34 -13.42 18.04
CA VAL A 162 -1.95 -12.11 17.76
C VAL A 162 -1.12 -10.95 18.32
N LEU A 163 -0.34 -11.17 19.39
CA LEU A 163 0.57 -10.15 19.93
C LEU A 163 1.67 -9.78 18.93
N ALA A 164 2.06 -10.70 18.04
CA ALA A 164 3.06 -10.43 17.02
C ALA A 164 2.55 -9.46 15.93
N ILE A 165 1.24 -9.24 15.83
CA ILE A 165 0.65 -8.29 14.87
C ILE A 165 1.22 -6.89 15.05
N ALA A 166 1.41 -6.45 16.30
CA ALA A 166 1.98 -5.15 16.62
C ALA A 166 3.41 -4.96 16.07
N LEU A 167 4.12 -6.06 15.80
CA LEU A 167 5.50 -6.05 15.33
C LEU A 167 5.62 -6.10 13.80
N TYR A 168 4.59 -6.47 13.05
CA TYR A 168 4.69 -6.68 11.58
C TYR A 168 5.04 -5.44 10.75
N GLN A 169 4.88 -4.24 11.33
CA GLN A 169 5.21 -2.97 10.68
C GLN A 169 6.37 -2.23 11.35
N GLN A 170 6.90 -2.77 12.44
CA GLN A 170 7.98 -2.16 13.21
C GLN A 170 9.34 -2.69 12.75
N LYS A 171 10.35 -1.82 12.74
CA LYS A 171 11.74 -2.26 12.64
C LYS A 171 12.18 -2.74 14.02
N ILE A 172 12.31 -4.05 14.17
CA ILE A 172 12.80 -4.64 15.42
C ILE A 172 14.29 -4.28 15.56
N SER A 173 14.61 -3.53 16.61
CA SER A 173 15.98 -3.17 16.98
C SER A 173 16.38 -3.88 18.27
N VAL A 174 17.69 -4.07 18.48
CA VAL A 174 18.21 -4.69 19.72
C VAL A 174 17.76 -3.92 20.96
N LEU A 175 17.76 -2.58 20.89
CA LEU A 175 17.30 -1.72 21.98
C LEU A 175 15.83 -1.93 22.30
N SER A 176 14.97 -1.98 21.27
CA SER A 176 13.52 -2.23 21.48
C SER A 176 13.24 -3.62 22.06
N VAL A 177 14.03 -4.63 21.68
CA VAL A 177 13.89 -5.98 22.24
C VAL A 177 14.31 -6.01 23.71
N ARG A 178 15.45 -5.41 24.03
CA ARG A 178 15.93 -5.29 25.40
C ARG A 178 14.91 -4.60 26.30
N GLN A 179 14.40 -3.44 25.86
CA GLN A 179 13.40 -2.70 26.61
C GLN A 179 12.11 -3.51 26.81
N ALA A 180 11.66 -4.26 25.80
CA ALA A 180 10.49 -5.13 25.93
C ALA A 180 10.71 -6.28 26.92
N MET A 181 11.90 -6.88 26.92
CA MET A 181 12.27 -7.95 27.87
C MET A 181 12.43 -7.44 29.31
N GLU A 182 12.88 -6.19 29.49
CA GLU A 182 13.01 -5.56 30.81
C GLU A 182 11.65 -5.06 31.35
N ALA A 183 10.75 -4.63 30.47
CA ALA A 183 9.48 -4.01 30.86
C ALA A 183 8.30 -4.99 31.00
N VAL A 184 8.37 -6.16 30.37
CA VAL A 184 7.26 -7.13 30.38
C VAL A 184 7.74 -8.47 30.89
N SER A 185 7.13 -8.94 31.98
CA SER A 185 7.43 -10.23 32.59
C SER A 185 6.73 -11.38 31.86
N MET A 186 7.27 -12.60 32.04
CA MET A 186 6.63 -13.82 31.53
C MET A 186 5.29 -14.11 32.21
N GLU A 187 5.10 -13.66 33.45
CA GLU A 187 3.87 -13.82 34.22
C GLU A 187 2.73 -12.99 33.61
N GLU A 188 2.98 -11.70 33.35
CA GLU A 188 2.02 -10.80 32.68
C GLU A 188 1.62 -11.32 31.29
N LEU A 189 2.58 -11.86 30.52
CA LEU A 189 2.30 -12.48 29.22
C LEU A 189 1.39 -13.70 29.36
N ASN A 190 1.57 -14.50 30.43
CA ASN A 190 0.78 -15.69 30.68
C ASN A 190 -0.64 -15.35 31.14
N GLU A 191 -0.79 -14.37 32.05
CA GLU A 191 -2.08 -13.84 32.46
C GLU A 191 -2.86 -13.26 31.27
N TRP A 192 -2.19 -12.47 30.43
CA TRP A 192 -2.79 -11.93 29.21
C TRP A 192 -3.27 -13.05 28.30
N ARG A 193 -2.46 -14.10 28.12
CA ARG A 193 -2.78 -15.26 27.30
C ARG A 193 -4.02 -15.98 27.84
N ILE A 194 -4.09 -16.26 29.14
CA ILE A 194 -5.24 -16.92 29.77
C ILE A 194 -6.53 -16.11 29.59
N LYS A 195 -6.43 -14.78 29.72
CA LYS A 195 -7.59 -13.88 29.65
C LYS A 195 -8.13 -13.66 28.24
N HIS A 196 -7.28 -13.64 27.21
CA HIS A 196 -7.67 -13.20 25.86
C HIS A 196 -7.57 -14.27 24.76
N VAL A 197 -6.86 -15.38 25.01
CA VAL A 197 -6.71 -16.46 24.03
C VAL A 197 -7.76 -17.54 24.30
N CYS A 198 -8.59 -17.83 23.30
CA CYS A 198 -9.55 -18.91 23.40
C CYS A 198 -8.82 -20.26 23.48
N HIS A 199 -9.25 -21.12 24.40
CA HIS A 199 -8.77 -22.50 24.46
C HIS A 199 -9.21 -23.22 23.18
N ASN A 200 -8.26 -23.47 22.28
CA ASN A 200 -8.56 -24.26 21.10
C ASN A 200 -8.52 -25.75 21.48
N LYS A 201 -9.42 -26.56 20.93
CA LYS A 201 -9.55 -27.99 21.24
C LYS A 201 -8.25 -28.79 21.02
N TYR A 202 -7.36 -28.31 20.16
CA TYR A 202 -6.04 -28.89 19.89
C TYR A 202 -5.02 -28.59 21.00
N GLY A 203 -5.05 -27.38 21.58
CA GLY A 203 -4.23 -27.00 22.73
C GLY A 203 -4.63 -27.81 23.97
N LEU A 204 -5.94 -27.95 24.19
CA LEU A 204 -6.50 -28.81 25.25
C LEU A 204 -6.07 -30.27 25.08
N ARG A 205 -6.14 -30.80 23.84
CA ARG A 205 -5.72 -32.17 23.53
C ARG A 205 -4.22 -32.40 23.73
N LYS A 206 -3.38 -31.42 23.40
CA LYS A 206 -1.93 -31.51 23.60
C LYS A 206 -1.53 -31.41 25.08
N GLN A 207 -2.23 -30.60 25.87
CA GLN A 207 -2.08 -30.58 27.34
C GLN A 207 -2.50 -31.90 27.96
N LEU A 208 -3.68 -32.44 27.57
CA LEU A 208 -4.13 -33.76 27.98
C LEU A 208 -3.12 -34.86 27.62
N ASP A 209 -2.56 -34.84 26.40
CA ASP A 209 -1.52 -35.79 25.98
C ASP A 209 -0.20 -35.64 26.77
N GLN A 210 0.10 -34.45 27.30
CA GLN A 210 1.28 -34.23 28.15
C GLN A 210 1.04 -34.69 29.59
N GLU A 211 -0.14 -34.43 30.13
CA GLU A 211 -0.56 -34.90 31.47
C GLU A 211 -0.68 -36.43 31.51
N LEU A 212 -1.16 -37.06 30.44
CA LEU A 212 -1.21 -38.52 30.29
C LEU A 212 0.18 -39.17 30.12
N LYS A 213 1.22 -38.39 29.76
CA LYS A 213 2.59 -38.87 29.56
C LYS A 213 3.53 -38.53 30.72
N ALA A 214 3.11 -37.69 31.67
CA ALA A 214 3.86 -37.46 32.89
C ALA A 214 3.64 -38.68 33.81
N PRO A 215 4.68 -39.47 34.13
CA PRO A 215 4.55 -40.54 35.12
C PRO A 215 4.22 -39.90 36.48
N GLY A 216 3.15 -40.37 37.11
CA GLY A 216 2.77 -39.99 38.47
C GLY A 216 3.79 -40.42 39.52
#